data_AF-A0A6N6WG72-F1
#
_entry.id   AF-A0A6N6WG72-F1
#
_cell.length_a   1.000
_cell.length_b   1.000
_cell.length_c   1.000
_cell.angle_alpha   90.00
_cell.angle_beta   90.00
_cell.angle_gamma   90.00
#
_symmetry.space_group_name_H-M   'P 1'
#
loop_
_entity.id
_entity.type
_entity.pdbx_description
1 polymer ?
#
loop_
_entity_poly.entity_id
_entity_poly.type
_entity_poly.pdbx_seq_one_letter_code
_entity_poly.pdbx_strand_id
1 'polypeptide(L)' 'MKLDASTFVRLRRLAPVLDDVLNAREVEHADQSVDLASLAQLCSQLFNAYHCEHPDEIAQARLDALESQQHTSSDLARAA' A
#
# COMPACT_ATOMS: atom_id res chain seq x y z
N MET A 1 -3.90 15.79 2.80
CA MET A 1 -3.03 15.59 3.98
C MET A 1 -1.51 15.80 3.73
N LYS A 2 -0.80 16.50 4.63
CA LYS A 2 0.69 16.49 4.72
C LYS A 2 1.14 15.49 5.80
N LEU A 3 2.21 14.75 5.57
CA LEU A 3 2.79 13.86 6.58
C LEU A 3 3.53 14.67 7.64
N ASP A 4 3.29 14.36 8.91
CA ASP A 4 4.12 14.89 9.99
C ASP A 4 5.52 14.25 9.97
N ALA A 5 6.48 14.93 10.60
CA ALA A 5 7.88 14.51 10.58
C ALA A 5 8.09 13.11 11.20
N SER A 6 7.33 12.75 12.23
CA SER A 6 7.47 11.46 12.91
C SER A 6 6.97 10.31 12.04
N THR A 7 5.82 10.49 11.39
CA THR A 7 5.26 9.51 10.46
C THR A 7 6.16 9.34 9.23
N PHE A 8 6.68 10.44 8.68
CA PHE A 8 7.61 10.40 7.56
C PHE A 8 8.90 9.63 7.89
N VAL A 9 9.50 9.89 9.06
CA VAL A 9 10.70 9.17 9.50
C VAL A 9 10.42 7.69 9.71
N ARG A 10 9.26 7.33 10.29
CA ARG A 10 8.87 5.92 10.48
C ARG A 10 8.70 5.19 9.14
N LEU A 11 8.04 5.80 8.16
CA LEU A 11 7.93 5.23 6.81
C LEU A 11 9.30 4.99 6.17
N ARG A 12 10.20 5.97 6.23
CA ARG A 12 11.56 5.84 5.66
C ARG A 12 12.38 4.72 6.29
N ARG A 13 12.13 4.39 7.57
CA ARG A 13 12.82 3.30 8.26
C ARG A 13 12.26 1.93 7.88
N LEU A 14 10.96 1.83 7.65
CA LEU A 14 10.28 0.57 7.34
C LEU A 14 10.29 0.21 5.84
N ALA A 15 10.46 1.20 4.96
CA ALA A 15 10.46 0.96 3.51
C ALA A 15 11.57 0.00 3.02
N PRO A 16 12.83 0.07 3.51
CA PRO A 16 13.86 -0.90 3.12
C PRO A 16 13.51 -2.34 3.49
N VAL A 17 12.84 -2.57 4.63
CA VAL A 17 12.43 -3.93 5.05
C VAL A 17 11.46 -4.55 4.05
N LEU A 18 10.53 -3.76 3.52
CA LEU A 18 9.64 -4.23 2.46
C LEU A 18 10.42 -4.54 1.17
N ASP A 19 11.39 -3.70 0.80
CA ASP A 19 12.23 -3.91 -0.38
C ASP A 19 13.06 -5.20 -0.24
N ASP A 20 13.68 -5.42 0.91
CA ASP A 20 14.45 -6.62 1.22
C ASP A 20 13.58 -7.88 1.09
N VAL A 21 12.38 -7.89 1.68
CA VAL A 21 11.43 -9.02 1.59
C VAL A 21 10.96 -9.25 0.15
N LEU A 22 10.68 -8.19 -0.62
CA LEU A 22 10.30 -8.33 -2.02
C LEU A 22 11.44 -8.87 -2.89
N ASN A 23 12.68 -8.46 -2.61
CA ASN A 23 13.86 -8.92 -3.32
C ASN A 23 14.20 -10.38 -2.97
N ALA A 24 14.15 -10.75 -1.68
CA ALA A 24 14.35 -12.11 -1.20
C ALA A 24 13.20 -13.05 -1.59
N ARG A 25 12.00 -12.49 -1.82
CA ARG A 25 10.72 -13.21 -2.02
C ARG A 25 10.31 -14.06 -0.81
N GLU A 26 10.90 -13.80 0.34
CA GLU A 26 10.61 -14.48 1.59
C GLU A 26 10.85 -13.55 2.79
N VAL A 27 10.31 -13.95 3.95
CA VAL A 27 10.59 -13.31 5.24
C VAL A 27 11.61 -14.20 5.95
N GLU A 28 12.88 -13.80 5.90
CA GLU A 28 14.02 -14.57 6.38
C GLU A 28 14.15 -14.51 7.92
N HIS A 29 13.70 -13.40 8.53
CA HIS A 29 13.93 -13.12 9.94
C HIS A 29 12.67 -12.66 10.68
N ALA A 30 12.59 -12.96 11.97
CA ALA A 30 11.42 -12.64 12.79
C ALA A 30 11.21 -11.13 12.99
N ASP A 31 12.29 -10.35 13.03
CA ASP A 31 12.26 -8.88 13.07
C ASP A 31 11.64 -8.27 11.81
N GLN A 32 11.95 -8.80 10.62
CA GLN A 32 11.30 -8.41 9.37
C GLN A 32 9.77 -8.56 9.44
N SER A 33 9.29 -9.65 10.06
CA SER A 33 7.85 -9.86 10.26
C SER A 33 7.21 -8.81 11.16
N VAL A 34 7.89 -8.45 12.26
CA VAL A 34 7.43 -7.40 13.19
C VAL A 34 7.43 -6.03 12.53
N ASP A 35 8.44 -5.74 11.72
CA ASP A 35 8.56 -4.48 10.97
C ASP A 35 7.51 -4.39 9.86
N LEU A 36 7.20 -5.49 9.16
CA LEU A 36 6.10 -5.55 8.20
C LEU A 36 4.74 -5.30 8.87
N ALA A 37 4.49 -5.89 10.04
CA ALA A 37 3.28 -5.60 10.81
C ALA A 37 3.18 -4.12 11.19
N SER A 38 4.30 -3.53 11.61
CA SER A 38 4.40 -2.10 11.94
C SER A 38 4.16 -1.22 10.71
N LEU A 39 4.67 -1.61 9.54
CA LEU A 39 4.46 -0.91 8.27
C LEU A 39 3.01 -0.99 7.83
N ALA A 40 2.39 -2.17 7.88
CA ALA A 40 0.99 -2.36 7.54
C ALA A 40 0.07 -1.50 8.44
N GLN A 41 0.36 -1.46 9.75
CA GLN A 41 -0.37 -0.60 10.67
C GLN A 41 -0.22 0.88 10.32
N LEU A 42 0.99 1.34 10.00
CA LEU A 42 1.25 2.72 9.62
C LEU A 42 0.51 3.10 8.32
N CYS A 43 0.55 2.24 7.31
CA CYS A 43 -0.19 2.42 6.06
C CYS A 43 -1.70 2.50 6.30
N SER A 44 -2.25 1.65 7.17
CA SER A 44 -3.68 1.69 7.53
C SER A 44 -4.05 3.00 8.22
N GLN A 45 -3.23 3.49 9.16
CA GLN A 45 -3.46 4.77 9.83
C GLN A 45 -3.46 5.93 8.84
N LEU A 46 -2.51 5.95 7.91
CA LEU A 46 -2.43 6.98 6.87
C LEU A 46 -3.61 6.95 5.91
N PHE A 47 -4.02 5.74 5.49
CA PHE A 47 -5.21 5.57 4.66
C PHE A 47 -6.46 6.10 5.37
N ASN A 48 -6.68 5.72 6.62
CA ASN A 48 -7.84 6.16 7.38
C ASN A 48 -7.85 7.68 7.58
N ALA A 49 -6.71 8.29 7.91
CA ALA A 49 -6.59 9.73 8.06
C ALA A 49 -6.94 10.46 6.75
N TYR A 50 -6.38 10.01 5.62
CA TYR A 50 -6.71 10.57 4.31
C TYR A 50 -8.18 10.37 3.94
N HIS A 51 -8.73 9.17 4.15
CA HIS A 51 -10.13 8.86 3.87
C HIS A 51 -11.11 9.72 4.67
N CYS A 52 -10.80 10.02 5.92
CA CYS A 52 -11.60 10.93 6.73
C CYS A 52 -11.59 12.36 6.18
N GLU A 53 -10.48 12.82 5.61
CA GLU A 53 -10.37 14.14 4.97
C GLU A 53 -11.01 14.18 3.57
N HIS A 54 -10.96 13.07 2.83
CA HIS A 54 -11.29 13.00 1.40
C HIS A 54 -12.08 11.73 1.02
N PRO A 55 -13.29 11.51 1.56
CA PRO A 55 -14.03 10.26 1.32
C PRO A 55 -14.42 10.07 -0.16
N ASP A 56 -14.80 11.15 -0.85
CA ASP A 56 -15.23 11.10 -2.25
C ASP A 56 -14.08 10.77 -3.21
N GLU A 57 -12.88 11.31 -2.96
CA GLU A 57 -11.68 10.99 -3.75
C GLU A 57 -11.31 9.52 -3.64
N ILE A 58 -11.45 8.93 -2.44
CA ILE A 58 -11.23 7.49 -2.25
C ILE A 58 -12.32 6.67 -2.93
N ALA A 59 -13.57 7.10 -2.86
CA ALA A 59 -14.66 6.42 -3.56
C ALA A 59 -14.41 6.40 -5.08
N GLN A 60 -14.00 7.53 -5.66
CA GLN A 60 -13.65 7.64 -7.07
C GLN A 60 -12.45 6.75 -7.44
N ALA A 61 -11.35 6.83 -6.68
CA ALA A 61 -10.16 6.03 -6.94
C ALA A 61 -10.45 4.51 -6.90
N ARG A 62 -11.40 4.07 -6.06
CA ARG A 62 -11.86 2.68 -6.02
C ARG A 62 -12.65 2.29 -7.27
N LEU A 63 -13.50 3.17 -7.79
CA LEU A 63 -14.23 2.94 -9.05
C LEU A 63 -13.25 2.83 -10.22
N ASP A 64 -12.31 3.78 -10.33
CA ASP A 64 -11.28 3.79 -11.39
C ASP A 64 -10.42 2.51 -11.37
N ALA A 65 -10.08 2.01 -10.17
CA ALA A 65 -9.33 0.77 -10.01
C ALA A 65 -10.12 -0.47 -10.47
N LEU A 66 -11.44 -0.49 -10.25
CA LEU A 66 -12.31 -1.58 -10.71
C LEU A 66 -12.44 -1.56 -12.24
N GLU A 67 -12.65 -0.39 -12.84
CA GLU A 67 -12.72 -0.24 -14.30
C GLU A 67 -11.42 -0.65 -14.98
N SER A 68 -10.26 -0.32 -14.39
CA SER A 68 -8.95 -0.73 -14.90
C SER A 68 -8.77 -2.26 -14.90
N GLN A 69 -9.21 -2.94 -13.82
CA GLN A 69 -9.13 -4.40 -13.72
C GLN A 69 -10.06 -5.09 -14.73
N GLN A 70 -11.24 -4.53 -14.98
CA GLN A 70 -12.19 -5.08 -15.96
C GLN A 70 -11.66 -4.96 -17.39
N HIS A 71 -11.03 -3.83 -17.74
CA HIS A 71 -10.38 -3.69 -19.05
C HIS A 71 -9.21 -4.67 -19.22
N THR A 72 -8.36 -4.81 -18.21
CA THR A 72 -7.22 -5.74 -18.26
C THR A 72 -7.68 -7.20 -18.43
N SER A 73 -8.75 -7.60 -17.73
CA SER A 73 -9.32 -8.95 -17.85
C SER A 73 -10.01 -9.19 -19.19
N SER A 74 -10.64 -8.17 -19.77
CA SER A 74 -11.29 -8.26 -21.09
C SER A 74 -10.28 -8.33 -22.23
N ASP A 75 -9.15 -7.64 -22.13
CA ASP A 75 -8.09 -7.70 -23.13
C ASP A 75 -7.34 -9.03 -23.14
N LEU A 76 -7.10 -9.63 -21.96
CA LEU A 76 -6.54 -10.98 -21.85
C LEU A 76 -7.46 -12.05 -22.45
N ALA A 77 -8.79 -11.91 -22.29
CA ALA A 77 -9.76 -12.84 -22.85
C ALA A 77 -9.92 -12.72 -24.38
N ARG A 78 -9.55 -11.57 -24.98
CA ARG A 78 -9.63 -11.34 -26.43
C ARG A 78 -8.34 -11.74 -27.17
N ALA A 79 -7.24 -11.92 -26.45
CA ALA A 79 -5.93 -12.29 -27.00
C ALA A 79 -5.63 -13.80 -26.98
N ALA A 80 -6.55 -14.62 -26.44
CA ALA A 80 -6.47 -16.08 -26.36
C ALA A 80 -7.40 -16.75 -27.37
#